data_AF-A0A1G8X780-F1
#
_entry.id   AF-A0A1G8X780-F1
#
_cell.length_a   1.000
_cell.length_b   1.000
_cell.length_c   1.000
_cell.angle_alpha   90.00
_cell.angle_beta   90.00
_cell.angle_gamma   90.00
#
_symmetry.space_group_name_H-M   'P 1'
#
loop_
_entity.id
_entity.type
_entity.pdbx_description
1 polymer ?
#
loop_
_entity_poly.entity_id
_entity_poly.type
_entity_poly.pdbx_seq_one_letter_code
_entity_poly.pdbx_strand_id
1 'polypeptide(L)' 'MFNNKAYKFRLYPNEKQKEQINKTIGSARFVYNHFLNEWTTTYKETGKGLS' A
#
# COMPACT_ATOMS: atom_id res chain seq x y z
N MET A 1 -0.82 33.59 3.35
CA MET A 1 -1.21 32.34 4.04
C MET A 1 -1.97 31.47 3.05
N PHE A 2 -1.41 30.34 2.62
CA PHE A 2 -2.08 29.45 1.66
C PHE A 2 -3.16 28.64 2.38
N ASN A 3 -4.40 28.77 1.94
CA ASN A 3 -5.52 28.01 2.50
C ASN A 3 -5.54 26.63 1.83
N ASN A 4 -5.02 25.61 2.52
CA ASN A 4 -5.03 24.24 2.02
C ASN A 4 -6.46 23.70 2.01
N LYS A 5 -7.04 23.51 0.82
CA LYS A 5 -8.36 22.90 0.67
C LYS A 5 -8.25 21.38 0.73
N ALA A 6 -8.94 20.76 1.67
CA ALA A 6 -9.14 19.31 1.70
C ALA A 6 -10.53 18.98 1.16
N TYR A 7 -10.61 17.96 0.30
CA TYR A 7 -11.87 17.48 -0.24
C TYR A 7 -12.14 16.06 0.25
N LYS A 8 -13.38 15.81 0.65
CA LYS A 8 -13.85 14.49 1.08
C LYS A 8 -14.81 13.95 0.03
N PHE A 9 -14.46 12.82 -0.57
CA PHE A 9 -15.29 12.15 -1.54
C PHE A 9 -15.70 10.77 -1.03
N ARG A 10 -16.89 10.32 -1.44
CA ARG A 10 -17.33 8.93 -1.29
C ARG A 10 -17.45 8.32 -2.68
N LEU A 11 -16.74 7.22 -2.91
CA LEU A 11 -16.79 6.49 -4.16
C LEU A 11 -17.93 5.48 -4.12
N TYR A 12 -18.69 5.40 -5.22
CA TYR A 12 -19.72 4.38 -5.46
C TYR A 12 -19.36 3.61 -6.73
N PRO A 13 -18.36 2.72 -6.68
CA PRO A 13 -17.87 2.01 -7.84
C PRO A 13 -18.90 0.98 -8.35
N ASN A 14 -18.96 0.80 -9.67
CA ASN A 14 -19.63 -0.35 -10.27
C ASN A 14 -18.79 -1.64 -10.12
N GLU A 15 -19.36 -2.79 -10.47
CA GLU A 15 -18.71 -4.09 -10.27
C GLU A 15 -17.33 -4.19 -10.93
N LYS A 16 -17.18 -3.69 -12.17
CA LYS A 16 -15.89 -3.68 -12.87
C LYS A 16 -14.85 -2.82 -12.14
N GLN A 17 -15.26 -1.66 -11.64
CA GLN A 17 -14.38 -0.77 -10.88
C GLN A 17 -13.98 -1.38 -9.54
N LYS A 18 -14.91 -2.04 -8.82
CA LYS A 18 -14.59 -2.76 -7.58
C LYS A 18 -13.53 -3.83 -7.82
N GLU A 19 -13.68 -4.62 -8.89
CA GLU A 19 -12.70 -5.65 -9.25
C GLU A 19 -11.33 -5.05 -9.53
N GLN A 20 -11.26 -3.98 -10.33
CA GLN A 20 -9.99 -3.30 -10.64
C GLN A 20 -9.33 -2.70 -9.39
N ILE A 21 -10.10 -2.05 -8.52
CA ILE A 21 -9.60 -1.48 -7.26
C ILE A 21 -9.03 -2.58 -6.37
N ASN A 22 -9.77 -3.68 -6.21
CA ASN A 22 -9.34 -4.82 -5.39
C ASN A 22 -8.07 -5.47 -5.92
N LYS A 23 -7.97 -5.68 -7.24
CA LYS A 23 -6.74 -6.19 -7.87
C LYS A 23 -5.56 -5.26 -7.62
N THR A 24 -5.75 -3.96 -7.85
CA THR A 24 -4.67 -2.96 -7.72
C THR A 24 -4.16 -2.87 -6.27
N ILE A 25 -5.07 -2.67 -5.31
CA ILE A 25 -4.72 -2.56 -3.89
C ILE A 25 -4.17 -3.89 -3.36
N GLY A 26 -4.77 -5.01 -3.79
CA GLY A 26 -4.34 -6.35 -3.39
C GLY A 26 -2.91 -6.66 -3.84
N SER A 27 -2.59 -6.41 -5.11
CA SER A 27 -1.24 -6.61 -5.65
C SER A 27 -0.20 -5.72 -4.94
N ALA A 28 -0.50 -4.44 -4.74
CA ALA A 28 0.41 -3.53 -4.04
C ALA A 28 0.64 -3.97 -2.58
N ARG A 29 -0.44 -4.35 -1.87
CA ARG A 29 -0.35 -4.87 -0.50
C ARG A 29 0.49 -6.15 -0.42
N PHE A 30 0.30 -7.07 -1.35
CA PHE A 30 1.05 -8.33 -1.39
C PHE A 30 2.55 -8.07 -1.49
N VAL A 31 2.97 -7.27 -2.49
CA VAL A 31 4.38 -6.94 -2.72
C VAL A 31 4.97 -6.22 -1.51
N TYR A 32 4.28 -5.20 -0.99
CA TYR A 32 4.74 -4.46 0.18
C TYR A 32 4.91 -5.36 1.41
N ASN A 33 3.91 -6.17 1.73
CA ASN A 33 3.97 -7.04 2.91
C ASN A 33 5.08 -8.09 2.80
N HIS A 34 5.30 -8.63 1.59
CA HIS A 34 6.38 -9.57 1.34
C HIS A 34 7.75 -8.95 1.67
N PHE A 35 8.08 -7.81 1.07
CA PHE A 35 9.36 -7.15 1.31
C PHE A 35 9.48 -6.55 2.71
N LEU A 36 8.38 -6.10 3.32
CA LEU A 36 8.39 -5.67 4.72
C LEU A 36 8.76 -6.84 5.64
N ASN A 37 8.22 -8.03 5.39
CA ASN A 37 8.54 -9.22 6.16
C ASN A 37 10.01 -9.64 5.97
N GLU A 38 10.50 -9.64 4.73
CA GLU A 38 11.91 -9.92 4.43
C GLU A 38 12.82 -8.92 5.14
N TRP A 39 12.56 -7.62 5.00
CA TRP A 39 13.33 -6.56 5.65
C TRP A 39 13.38 -6.73 7.16
N THR A 40 12.22 -7.01 7.77
CA THR A 40 12.11 -7.22 9.21
C THR A 40 12.92 -8.42 9.66
N THR A 41 12.92 -9.50 8.86
CA THR A 41 13.68 -10.72 9.14
C THR A 41 15.18 -10.47 9.02
N THR A 42 15.63 -9.92 7.89
CA THR A 42 17.04 -9.60 7.65
C THR A 42 17.61 -8.66 8.71
N TYR A 43 16.84 -7.65 9.13
CA TYR A 43 17.27 -6.73 10.17
C TYR A 43 17.44 -7.41 11.53
N LYS A 44 16.52 -8.32 11.91
CA LYS A 44 16.64 -9.08 13.15
C LYS A 44 17.87 -9.99 13.18
N GLU A 45 18.23 -10.56 12.03
CA GLU A 45 19.34 -11.51 11.93
C GLU A 45 20.71 -10.82 11.80
N THR A 46 20.78 -9.73 11.04
CA THR A 46 22.05 -9.12 10.63
C THR A 46 22.29 -7.73 11.20
N GLY A 47 21.26 -7.08 11.76
CA GLY A 47 21.27 -5.67 12.14
C GLY A 47 21.30 -4.70 10.95
N LYS A 48 21.17 -5.20 9.71
CA LYS A 48 21.22 -4.42 8.47
C LYS A 48 19.96 -4.64 7.64
N GLY A 49 19.65 -3.69 6.75
CA GLY A 49 18.51 -3.78 5.83
C GLY A 49 18.78 -4.73 4.67
N LEU A 50 17.85 -4.79 3.71
CA LEU A 50 18.04 -5.48 2.44
C LEU A 50 18.96 -4.63 1.54
N SER A 51 20.28 -4.69 1.78
CA SER A 51 21.33 -4.02 0.99
C SER A 51 22.72 -4.57 1.28
#